data_AF-A0A3D2TMG0-F1
#
_entry.id   AF-A0A3D2TMG0-F1
#
_cell.length_a   1.000
_cell.length_b   1.000
_cell.length_c   1.000
_cell.angle_alpha   90.00
_cell.angle_beta   90.00
_cell.angle_gamma   90.00
#
_symmetry.space_group_name_H-M   'P 1'
#
loop_
_entity.id
_entity.type
_entity.pdbx_description
1 polymer ?
#
loop_
_entity_poly.entity_id
_entity_poly.type
_entity_poly.pdbx_seq_one_letter_code
_entity_poly.pdbx_strand_id
1 'polypeptide(L)'
;KRGVPGQQHVVDWLTIDSNVTWFPDQDRDNFGQDFGLFDYDARWHLGDRFTILSDGAADFFGDGLHMFSAGVLLNRPSRGNAYVGVRSINGPIKSNAIIASYNYRFSPKWISTAGTAVDFSDAGNIGQSFSITRIGESLLVTVGFNVDEGKDNVGAKLMVEPRFLPKLRLTNTTGIEVPPAGAFGLE
;
A
#
# COMPACT_ATOMS: atom_id res chain seq x y z
N LYS A 1 -10.10 3.36 -24.41
CA LYS A 1 -10.15 4.84 -24.32
C LYS A 1 -10.99 5.22 -23.09
N ARG A 2 -10.52 6.11 -22.21
CA ARG A 2 -11.26 6.61 -21.03
C ARG A 2 -11.46 8.13 -21.14
N GLY A 3 -12.39 8.68 -20.37
CA GLY A 3 -12.70 10.12 -20.35
C GLY A 3 -14.13 10.43 -20.81
N VAL A 4 -14.57 11.66 -20.58
CA VAL A 4 -15.90 12.13 -21.03
C VAL A 4 -16.00 12.11 -22.56
N PRO A 5 -17.21 12.03 -23.15
CA PRO A 5 -17.39 12.12 -24.59
C PRO A 5 -16.64 13.33 -25.18
N GLY A 6 -15.80 13.10 -26.20
CA GLY A 6 -14.98 14.13 -26.83
C GLY A 6 -13.61 14.39 -26.17
N GLN A 7 -13.34 13.89 -24.95
CA GLN A 7 -12.03 13.98 -24.27
C GLN A 7 -11.47 12.61 -23.91
N GLN A 8 -11.69 11.67 -24.82
CA GLN A 8 -11.25 10.30 -24.64
C GLN A 8 -9.74 10.18 -24.88
N HIS A 9 -9.00 9.72 -23.87
CA HIS A 9 -7.57 9.42 -23.98
C HIS A 9 -7.31 7.92 -23.93
N VAL A 10 -6.16 7.51 -24.47
CA VAL A 10 -5.62 6.15 -24.28
C VAL A 10 -5.10 6.07 -22.85
N VAL A 11 -5.38 4.96 -22.20
CA VAL A 11 -4.90 4.67 -20.85
C VAL A 11 -4.08 3.40 -20.96
N ASP A 12 -2.87 3.43 -20.40
CA ASP A 12 -2.03 2.25 -20.31
C ASP A 12 -2.74 1.26 -19.41
N TRP A 13 -3.13 0.13 -20.00
CA TRP A 13 -3.78 -0.93 -19.25
C TRP A 13 -2.74 -1.85 -18.61
N LEU A 14 -1.54 -1.94 -19.17
CA LEU A 14 -0.40 -2.68 -18.64
C LEU A 14 0.87 -1.86 -18.86
N THR A 15 1.67 -1.71 -17.81
CA THR A 15 3.01 -1.12 -17.84
C THR A 15 3.99 -2.12 -17.28
N ILE A 16 5.11 -2.34 -17.98
CA ILE A 16 6.23 -3.16 -17.52
C ILE A 16 7.50 -2.38 -17.84
N ASP A 17 8.31 -2.13 -16.82
CA ASP A 17 9.67 -1.59 -16.91
C ASP A 17 10.62 -2.69 -16.41
N SER A 18 11.75 -2.89 -17.09
CA SER A 18 12.71 -3.93 -16.72
C SER A 18 14.12 -3.54 -17.13
N ASN A 19 15.08 -3.81 -16.26
CA ASN A 19 16.48 -3.48 -16.46
C ASN A 19 17.35 -4.70 -16.20
N VAL A 20 18.48 -4.78 -16.89
CA VAL A 20 19.51 -5.81 -16.65
C VAL A 20 20.88 -5.21 -16.89
N THR A 21 21.84 -5.55 -16.03
CA THR A 21 23.24 -5.17 -16.19
C THR A 21 24.04 -6.34 -16.73
N TRP A 22 24.77 -6.12 -17.84
CA TRP A 22 25.67 -7.10 -18.44
C TRP A 22 27.12 -6.68 -18.24
N PHE A 23 27.99 -7.62 -17.87
CA PHE A 23 29.40 -7.42 -17.59
C PHE A 23 30.26 -8.18 -18.61
N PRO A 24 30.85 -7.48 -19.61
CA PRO A 24 31.66 -8.12 -20.64
C PRO A 24 32.94 -8.81 -20.12
N ASP A 25 33.45 -8.36 -18.97
CA ASP A 25 34.62 -8.92 -18.28
C ASP A 25 34.19 -9.41 -16.88
N GLN A 26 33.43 -10.51 -16.86
CA GLN A 26 32.74 -11.01 -15.66
C GLN A 26 33.68 -11.36 -14.49
N ASP A 27 34.88 -11.86 -14.78
CA ASP A 27 35.83 -12.30 -13.77
C ASP A 27 36.44 -11.10 -13.01
N ARG A 28 36.51 -9.94 -13.67
CA ARG A 28 36.96 -8.70 -13.07
C ARG A 28 35.83 -7.94 -12.37
N ASP A 29 34.67 -7.87 -13.00
CA ASP A 29 33.65 -6.86 -12.66
C ASP A 29 32.39 -7.41 -11.97
N ASN A 30 32.12 -8.71 -12.03
CA ASN A 30 30.86 -9.28 -11.51
C ASN A 30 31.00 -10.70 -10.96
N PHE A 31 32.09 -10.93 -10.22
CA PHE A 31 32.31 -12.18 -9.47
C PHE A 31 32.17 -13.47 -10.31
N GLY A 32 32.53 -13.40 -11.60
CA GLY A 32 32.44 -14.52 -12.54
C GLY A 32 31.03 -14.80 -13.06
N GLN A 33 30.10 -13.84 -12.98
CA GLN A 33 28.77 -13.91 -13.60
C GLN A 33 28.62 -12.91 -14.75
N ASP A 34 28.04 -13.33 -15.87
CA ASP A 34 27.85 -12.47 -17.04
C ASP A 34 26.82 -11.35 -16.80
N PHE A 35 25.81 -11.61 -15.98
CA PHE A 35 24.74 -10.68 -15.66
C PHE A 35 24.76 -10.33 -14.17
N GLY A 36 24.56 -9.07 -13.82
CA GLY A 36 24.35 -8.64 -12.43
C GLY A 36 22.88 -8.32 -12.18
N LEU A 37 22.60 -7.18 -11.55
CA LEU A 37 21.25 -6.79 -11.20
C LEU A 37 20.28 -6.85 -12.40
N PHE A 38 19.24 -7.66 -12.23
CA PHE A 38 18.00 -7.61 -12.99
C PHE A 38 16.90 -7.06 -12.09
N ASP A 39 16.08 -6.15 -12.61
CA ASP A 39 14.92 -5.63 -11.91
C ASP A 39 13.74 -5.41 -12.86
N TYR A 40 12.53 -5.36 -12.28
CA TYR A 40 11.33 -4.97 -12.99
C TYR A 40 10.29 -4.30 -12.08
N ASP A 41 9.44 -3.45 -12.67
CA ASP A 41 8.18 -2.94 -12.11
C ASP A 41 7.06 -3.18 -13.11
N ALA A 42 5.96 -3.79 -12.64
CA ALA A 42 4.82 -4.15 -13.45
C ALA A 42 3.52 -3.67 -12.81
N ARG A 43 2.65 -3.06 -13.62
CA ARG A 43 1.30 -2.62 -13.20
C ARG A 43 0.27 -2.99 -14.26
N TRP A 44 -0.73 -3.76 -13.85
CA TRP A 44 -1.86 -4.14 -14.69
C TRP A 44 -3.16 -3.52 -14.17
N HIS A 45 -3.65 -2.53 -14.89
CA HIS A 45 -4.90 -1.83 -14.63
C HIS A 45 -6.09 -2.55 -15.27
N LEU A 46 -6.61 -3.57 -14.59
CA LEU A 46 -7.79 -4.32 -15.01
C LEU A 46 -9.08 -3.49 -15.05
N GLY A 47 -9.12 -2.36 -14.33
CA GLY A 47 -10.25 -1.44 -14.36
C GLY A 47 -9.89 -0.07 -13.80
N ASP A 48 -10.89 0.77 -13.58
CA ASP A 48 -10.69 2.13 -13.04
C ASP A 48 -10.24 2.13 -11.58
N ARG A 49 -10.48 1.01 -10.90
CA ARG A 49 -10.41 0.90 -9.44
C ARG A 49 -9.54 -0.26 -8.98
N PHE A 50 -9.27 -1.25 -9.84
CA PHE A 50 -8.56 -2.47 -9.49
C PHE A 50 -7.28 -2.57 -10.31
N THR A 51 -6.16 -2.73 -9.62
CA THR A 51 -4.82 -2.86 -10.22
C THR A 51 -4.10 -4.02 -9.59
N ILE A 52 -3.46 -4.85 -10.41
CA ILE A 52 -2.47 -5.82 -9.97
C ILE A 52 -1.11 -5.16 -10.15
N LEU A 53 -0.24 -5.27 -9.16
CA LEU A 53 1.11 -4.72 -9.20
C LEU A 53 2.11 -5.79 -8.78
N SER A 54 3.30 -5.72 -9.34
CA SER A 54 4.42 -6.58 -8.96
C SER A 54 5.72 -5.88 -9.26
N ASP A 55 6.71 -6.09 -8.41
CA ASP A 55 8.08 -5.65 -8.63
C ASP A 55 9.03 -6.75 -8.18
N GLY A 56 10.25 -6.72 -8.67
CA GLY A 56 11.27 -7.64 -8.24
C GLY A 56 12.65 -7.18 -8.65
N ALA A 57 13.64 -7.68 -7.93
CA ALA A 57 15.04 -7.49 -8.24
C ALA A 57 15.83 -8.73 -7.85
N ALA A 58 16.78 -9.12 -8.67
CA ALA A 58 17.65 -10.27 -8.44
C ALA A 58 19.08 -9.92 -8.84
N ASP A 59 20.01 -10.19 -7.95
CA ASP A 59 21.43 -10.15 -8.25
C ASP A 59 21.96 -11.57 -8.45
N PHE A 60 22.55 -11.84 -9.62
CA PHE A 60 22.88 -13.21 -10.03
C PHE A 60 24.20 -13.73 -9.46
N PHE A 61 25.02 -12.90 -8.81
CA PHE A 61 26.24 -13.36 -8.14
C PHE A 61 25.97 -13.87 -6.73
N GLY A 62 26.67 -14.95 -6.34
CA GLY A 62 26.78 -15.44 -4.95
C GLY A 62 25.45 -15.53 -4.17
N ASP A 63 25.47 -15.08 -2.91
CA ASP A 63 24.27 -14.88 -2.06
C ASP A 63 23.62 -13.49 -2.31
N GLY A 64 23.53 -13.10 -3.58
CA GLY A 64 22.95 -11.84 -4.03
C GLY A 64 21.52 -11.62 -3.53
N LEU A 65 21.11 -10.36 -3.46
CA LEU A 65 19.75 -10.00 -3.04
C LEU A 65 18.74 -10.47 -4.09
N HIS A 66 17.74 -11.22 -3.64
CA HIS A 66 16.58 -11.62 -4.44
C HIS A 66 15.33 -11.13 -3.74
N MET A 67 14.63 -10.19 -4.35
CA MET A 67 13.37 -9.68 -3.85
C MET A 67 12.27 -9.78 -4.88
N PHE A 68 11.08 -10.09 -4.40
CA PHE A 68 9.87 -10.14 -5.21
C PHE A 68 8.71 -9.60 -4.38
N SER A 69 7.88 -8.81 -5.02
CA SER A 69 6.67 -8.26 -4.46
C SER A 69 5.54 -8.43 -5.47
N ALA A 70 4.36 -8.76 -4.96
CA ALA A 70 3.14 -8.78 -5.75
C ALA A 70 1.96 -8.38 -4.89
N GLY A 71 1.01 -7.67 -5.47
CA GLY A 71 -0.16 -7.24 -4.74
C GLY A 71 -1.30 -6.78 -5.63
N VAL A 72 -2.40 -6.51 -4.95
CA VAL A 72 -3.61 -5.96 -5.55
C VAL A 72 -3.99 -4.69 -4.82
N LEU A 73 -4.39 -3.69 -5.60
CA LEU A 73 -4.87 -2.40 -5.13
C LEU A 73 -6.30 -2.19 -5.61
N LEU A 74 -7.19 -1.91 -4.66
CA LEU A 74 -8.52 -1.40 -4.91
C LEU A 74 -8.60 0.05 -4.46
N ASN A 75 -9.01 0.98 -5.32
CA ASN A 75 -9.23 2.37 -4.95
C ASN A 75 -10.57 2.87 -5.50
N ARG A 76 -11.47 3.28 -4.61
CA ARG A 76 -12.73 3.97 -4.93
C ARG A 76 -12.69 5.35 -4.29
N PRO A 77 -12.46 6.42 -5.07
CA PRO A 77 -12.45 7.79 -4.56
C PRO A 77 -13.67 8.07 -3.68
N SER A 78 -13.45 8.78 -2.57
CA SER A 78 -14.42 9.13 -1.51
C SER A 78 -15.13 7.98 -0.78
N ARG A 79 -14.94 6.72 -1.20
CA ARG A 79 -15.56 5.52 -0.60
C ARG A 79 -14.57 4.67 0.16
N GLY A 80 -13.37 4.45 -0.36
CA GLY A 80 -12.38 3.62 0.31
C GLY A 80 -11.33 3.05 -0.62
N ASN A 81 -10.30 2.48 -0.01
CA ASN A 81 -9.23 1.78 -0.68
C ASN A 81 -8.84 0.53 0.10
N ALA A 82 -8.23 -0.42 -0.58
CA ALA A 82 -7.69 -1.62 0.02
C ALA A 82 -6.44 -2.04 -0.76
N TYR A 83 -5.47 -2.59 -0.03
CA TYR A 83 -4.27 -3.17 -0.58
C TYR A 83 -4.03 -4.51 0.09
N VAL A 84 -3.65 -5.51 -0.70
CA VAL A 84 -3.13 -6.78 -0.19
C VAL A 84 -1.92 -7.12 -1.03
N GLY A 85 -0.78 -7.39 -0.39
CA GLY A 85 0.44 -7.73 -1.08
C GLY A 85 1.27 -8.74 -0.31
N VAL A 86 2.08 -9.47 -1.06
CA VAL A 86 3.15 -10.33 -0.57
C VAL A 86 4.48 -9.67 -0.90
N ARG A 87 5.46 -9.83 -0.01
CA ARG A 87 6.85 -9.45 -0.25
C ARG A 87 7.75 -10.56 0.23
N SER A 88 8.61 -11.05 -0.65
CA SER A 88 9.65 -12.02 -0.37
C SER A 88 11.00 -11.34 -0.57
N ILE A 89 11.91 -11.56 0.39
CA ILE A 89 13.31 -11.18 0.31
C ILE A 89 14.13 -12.42 0.68
N ASN A 90 15.10 -12.75 -0.16
CA ASN A 90 16.09 -13.81 0.04
C ASN A 90 17.49 -13.28 -0.29
N GLY A 91 18.52 -13.89 0.29
CA GLY A 91 19.91 -13.43 0.22
C GLY A 91 20.46 -13.20 1.62
N PRO A 92 21.13 -12.05 1.90
CA PRO A 92 21.72 -11.77 3.22
C PRO A 92 20.70 -11.72 4.36
N ILE A 93 19.45 -11.38 4.03
CA ILE A 93 18.30 -11.42 4.93
C ILE A 93 17.19 -12.22 4.26
N LYS A 94 16.40 -12.93 5.08
CA LYS A 94 15.25 -13.70 4.64
C LYS A 94 14.00 -13.17 5.31
N SER A 95 12.96 -12.87 4.54
CA SER A 95 11.65 -12.46 5.05
C SER A 95 10.58 -12.73 4.01
N ASN A 96 9.41 -13.19 4.45
CA ASN A 96 8.27 -13.48 3.58
C ASN A 96 7.00 -12.94 4.22
N ALA A 97 6.67 -11.67 3.94
CA ALA A 97 5.56 -11.00 4.59
C ALA A 97 4.34 -10.85 3.69
N ILE A 98 3.14 -11.03 4.26
CA ILE A 98 1.89 -10.48 3.75
C ILE A 98 1.59 -9.18 4.46
N ILE A 99 1.21 -8.18 3.68
CA ILE A 99 0.73 -6.89 4.16
C ILE A 99 -0.64 -6.67 3.56
N ALA A 100 -1.62 -6.36 4.41
CA ALA A 100 -2.93 -5.95 3.97
C ALA A 100 -3.37 -4.69 4.71
N SER A 101 -4.05 -3.81 3.99
CA SER A 101 -4.64 -2.60 4.55
C SER A 101 -5.98 -2.32 3.89
N TYR A 102 -6.91 -1.73 4.63
CA TYR A 102 -8.13 -1.21 4.05
C TYR A 102 -8.60 0.03 4.79
N ASN A 103 -9.23 0.93 4.05
CA ASN A 103 -9.98 2.07 4.54
C ASN A 103 -11.35 2.07 3.86
N TYR A 104 -12.43 2.16 4.62
CA TYR A 104 -13.77 2.12 4.05
C TYR A 104 -14.76 3.03 4.77
N ARG A 105 -15.45 3.87 4.00
CA ARG A 105 -16.58 4.68 4.44
C ARG A 105 -17.88 3.90 4.22
N PHE A 106 -18.30 3.17 5.25
CA PHE A 106 -19.52 2.35 5.18
C PHE A 106 -20.80 3.18 5.28
N SER A 107 -20.75 4.37 5.87
CA SER A 107 -21.88 5.32 5.89
C SER A 107 -21.39 6.77 5.81
N PRO A 108 -22.28 7.75 5.58
CA PRO A 108 -21.90 9.15 5.66
C PRO A 108 -21.26 9.54 7.00
N LYS A 109 -21.57 8.81 8.07
CA LYS A 109 -21.25 9.10 9.46
C LYS A 109 -20.04 8.33 10.00
N TRP A 110 -19.51 7.36 9.28
CA TRP A 110 -18.50 6.45 9.81
C TRP A 110 -17.50 5.92 8.78
N ILE A 111 -16.24 5.83 9.20
CA ILE A 111 -15.11 5.23 8.47
C ILE A 111 -14.47 4.15 9.34
N SER A 112 -14.09 3.02 8.75
CA SER A 112 -13.21 2.04 9.36
C SER A 112 -11.87 1.97 8.61
N THR A 113 -10.82 1.70 9.37
CA THR A 113 -9.46 1.50 8.88
C THR A 113 -8.89 0.28 9.57
N ALA A 114 -8.25 -0.61 8.81
CA ALA A 114 -7.43 -1.66 9.39
C ALA A 114 -6.16 -1.89 8.58
N GLY A 115 -5.15 -2.44 9.26
CA GLY A 115 -3.92 -2.91 8.66
C GLY A 115 -3.43 -4.16 9.38
N THR A 116 -2.82 -5.07 8.64
CA THR A 116 -2.17 -6.26 9.18
C THR A 116 -0.90 -6.53 8.40
N ALA A 117 0.12 -6.98 9.12
CA ALA A 117 1.37 -7.46 8.57
C ALA A 117 1.74 -8.77 9.28
N VAL A 118 2.06 -9.81 8.50
CA VAL A 118 2.41 -11.14 9.01
C VAL A 118 3.57 -11.66 8.18
N ASP A 119 4.66 -12.07 8.83
CA ASP A 119 5.75 -12.82 8.21
C ASP A 119 5.46 -14.33 8.32
N PHE A 120 5.60 -15.05 7.21
CA PHE A 120 5.43 -16.50 7.15
C PHE A 120 6.72 -17.28 7.45
N SER A 121 7.82 -16.58 7.68
CA SER A 121 9.05 -17.17 8.21
C SER A 121 9.02 -17.20 9.74
N ASP A 122 10.19 -17.14 10.38
CA ASP A 122 10.33 -17.34 11.82
C ASP A 122 9.73 -16.19 12.66
N ALA A 123 9.56 -15.00 12.08
CA ALA A 123 9.08 -13.81 12.80
C ALA A 123 7.57 -13.86 13.10
N GLY A 124 6.77 -14.63 12.35
CA GLY A 124 5.34 -14.79 12.60
C GLY A 124 4.54 -13.49 12.49
N ASN A 125 3.66 -13.23 13.45
CA ASN A 125 2.85 -12.01 13.44
C ASN A 125 3.74 -10.77 13.58
N ILE A 126 3.60 -9.76 12.70
CA ILE A 126 4.34 -8.49 12.82
C ILE A 126 3.47 -7.48 13.57
N GLY A 127 2.23 -7.28 13.12
CA GLY A 127 1.31 -6.39 13.81
C GLY A 127 -0.01 -6.15 13.11
N GLN A 128 -0.95 -5.63 13.89
CA GLN A 128 -2.31 -5.29 13.48
C GLN A 128 -2.66 -3.91 13.96
N SER A 129 -3.50 -3.23 13.19
CA SER A 129 -4.19 -2.04 13.64
C SER A 129 -5.63 -2.05 13.16
N PHE A 130 -6.51 -1.53 14.00
CA PHE A 130 -7.91 -1.31 13.65
C PHE A 130 -8.35 0.02 14.25
N SER A 131 -9.12 0.80 13.50
CA SER A 131 -9.77 1.99 14.03
C SER A 131 -11.09 2.29 13.35
N ILE A 132 -11.98 2.92 14.11
CA ILE A 132 -13.26 3.42 13.64
C ILE A 132 -13.27 4.93 13.91
N THR A 133 -13.71 5.69 12.92
CA THR A 133 -13.88 7.14 13.01
C THR A 133 -15.33 7.53 12.81
N ARG A 134 -15.90 8.24 13.77
CA ARG A 134 -17.19 8.92 13.66
C ARG A 134 -16.99 10.29 13.01
N ILE A 135 -17.74 10.56 11.96
CA ILE A 135 -17.79 11.85 11.25
C ILE A 135 -18.94 12.71 11.81
N GLY A 136 -18.72 13.41 12.92
CA GLY A 136 -19.68 14.38 13.46
C GLY A 136 -19.71 15.67 12.64
N GLU A 137 -20.63 16.58 12.94
CA GLU A 137 -20.76 17.87 12.23
C GLU A 137 -19.46 18.68 12.31
N SER A 138 -18.95 18.90 13.51
CA SER A 138 -17.76 19.72 13.78
C SER A 138 -16.50 18.91 14.09
N LEU A 139 -16.64 17.63 14.45
CA LEU A 139 -15.55 16.80 14.96
C LEU A 139 -15.48 15.43 14.26
N LEU A 140 -14.26 14.96 14.07
CA LEU A 140 -13.93 13.56 13.82
C LEU A 140 -13.48 12.95 15.13
N VAL A 141 -14.08 11.82 15.52
CA VAL A 141 -13.68 11.08 16.71
C VAL A 141 -13.24 9.69 16.29
N THR A 142 -11.96 9.39 16.46
CA THR A 142 -11.36 8.09 16.12
C THR A 142 -11.02 7.33 17.38
N VAL A 143 -11.50 6.10 17.46
CA VAL A 143 -11.04 5.10 18.43
C VAL A 143 -10.31 4.01 17.67
N GLY A 144 -9.19 3.53 18.19
CA GLY A 144 -8.49 2.42 17.57
C GLY A 144 -7.62 1.63 18.53
N PHE A 145 -7.19 0.47 18.04
CA PHE A 145 -6.35 -0.48 18.74
C PHE A 145 -5.22 -0.90 17.81
N ASN A 146 -4.06 -1.20 18.38
CA ASN A 146 -2.95 -1.78 17.64
C ASN A 146 -2.26 -2.85 18.49
N VAL A 147 -1.72 -3.84 17.80
CA VAL A 147 -0.85 -4.87 18.35
C VAL A 147 0.42 -4.85 17.50
N ASP A 148 1.57 -4.70 18.15
CA ASP A 148 2.90 -4.76 17.53
C ASP A 148 3.62 -5.92 18.22
N GLU A 149 3.48 -7.12 17.66
CA GLU A 149 3.99 -8.36 18.25
C GLU A 149 5.52 -8.37 18.24
N GLY A 150 6.14 -7.78 17.20
CA GLY A 150 7.59 -7.63 17.12
C GLY A 150 8.20 -6.77 18.24
N LYS A 151 7.37 -6.01 18.97
CA LYS A 151 7.76 -5.22 20.14
C LYS A 151 7.01 -5.61 21.41
N ASP A 152 6.25 -6.70 21.38
CA ASP A 152 5.38 -7.14 22.48
C ASP A 152 4.54 -5.99 23.06
N ASN A 153 3.81 -5.29 22.19
CA ASN A 153 3.12 -4.06 22.57
C ASN A 153 1.68 -4.02 22.08
N VAL A 154 0.75 -3.71 22.99
CA VAL A 154 -0.67 -3.49 22.70
C VAL A 154 -1.02 -2.04 23.05
N GLY A 155 -1.62 -1.35 22.09
CA GLY A 155 -2.00 0.05 22.22
C GLY A 155 -3.46 0.31 21.94
N ALA A 156 -3.99 1.36 22.56
CA ALA A 156 -5.27 1.96 22.22
C ALA A 156 -5.06 3.44 21.90
N LYS A 157 -5.83 3.98 20.97
CA LYS A 157 -5.83 5.39 20.59
C LYS A 157 -7.23 5.98 20.68
N LEU A 158 -7.31 7.20 21.21
CA LEU A 158 -8.44 8.10 21.07
C LEU A 158 -7.92 9.38 20.42
N MET A 159 -8.55 9.81 19.34
CA MET A 159 -8.18 11.03 18.62
C MET A 159 -9.43 11.83 18.31
N VAL A 160 -9.35 13.14 18.52
CA VAL A 160 -10.43 14.09 18.23
C VAL A 160 -9.86 15.17 17.32
N GLU A 161 -10.40 15.31 16.11
CA GLU A 161 -9.95 16.30 15.12
C GLU A 161 -11.11 17.25 14.75
N PRO A 162 -10.91 18.57 14.76
CA PRO A 162 -11.90 19.51 14.24
C PRO A 162 -11.98 19.50 12.70
N ARG A 163 -13.20 19.39 12.15
CA ARG A 163 -13.47 19.31 10.69
C ARG A 163 -13.29 20.63 9.94
N PHE A 164 -13.17 21.74 10.65
CA PHE A 164 -13.00 23.07 10.06
C PHE A 164 -11.53 23.42 9.73
N LEU A 165 -10.59 22.52 10.02
CA LEU A 165 -9.19 22.70 9.61
C LEU A 165 -8.98 22.31 8.14
N PRO A 166 -8.09 23.01 7.41
CA PRO A 166 -7.87 22.79 5.99
C PRO A 166 -7.19 21.46 5.66
N LYS A 167 -6.55 20.81 6.63
CA LYS A 167 -5.88 19.52 6.45
C LYS A 167 -6.27 18.58 7.59
N LEU A 168 -7.13 17.61 7.28
CA LEU A 168 -7.52 16.56 8.21
C LEU A 168 -6.52 15.40 8.13
N ARG A 169 -6.01 14.94 9.27
CA ARG A 169 -5.07 13.82 9.32
C ARG A 169 -5.72 12.56 8.77
N LEU A 170 -7.01 12.37 9.03
CA LEU A 170 -7.80 11.26 8.51
C LEU A 170 -7.73 11.19 6.97
N THR A 171 -7.91 12.31 6.26
CA THR A 171 -7.87 12.32 4.79
C THR A 171 -6.47 12.01 4.26
N ASN A 172 -5.42 12.52 4.89
CA ASN A 172 -4.04 12.19 4.50
C ASN A 172 -3.69 10.72 4.74
N THR A 173 -4.21 10.13 5.82
CA THR A 173 -3.87 8.74 6.20
C THR A 173 -4.68 7.72 5.42
N THR A 174 -5.97 8.01 5.18
CA THR A 174 -6.90 7.05 4.58
C THR A 174 -7.12 7.28 3.09
N GLY A 175 -6.76 8.44 2.54
CA GLY A 175 -7.15 8.85 1.19
C GLY A 175 -8.66 9.04 0.99
N ILE A 176 -9.46 8.91 2.05
CA ILE A 176 -10.91 9.15 2.01
C ILE A 176 -11.14 10.63 2.26
N GLU A 177 -11.70 11.29 1.25
CA GLU A 177 -12.12 12.68 1.37
C GLU A 177 -13.33 12.79 2.30
N VAL A 178 -13.18 13.57 3.35
CA VAL A 178 -14.26 13.97 4.24
C VAL A 178 -14.55 15.43 3.97
N PRO A 179 -15.73 15.78 3.45
CA PRO A 179 -16.10 17.17 3.19
C PRO A 179 -16.01 18.01 4.46
N PRO A 180 -15.79 19.33 4.36
CA PRO A 180 -15.81 20.22 5.52
C PRO A 180 -17.20 20.25 6.17
N ALA A 181 -17.25 20.72 7.41
CA ALA A 181 -18.52 20.98 8.10
C ALA A 181 -19.38 21.95 7.27
N GLY A 182 -20.68 21.68 7.17
CA GLY A 182 -21.62 22.53 6.41
C GLY A 182 -21.64 22.34 4.89
N ALA A 183 -20.80 21.46 4.32
CA ALA A 183 -20.77 21.22 2.87
C ALA A 183 -22.11 20.74 2.28
N PHE A 184 -22.97 20.12 3.11
CA PHE A 184 -24.29 19.64 2.72
C PHE A 184 -25.43 20.30 3.53
N GLY A 185 -25.16 21.44 4.18
CA GLY A 185 -26.07 22.08 5.14
C GLY A 185 -25.80 21.66 6.59
N LEU A 186 -26.72 22.01 7.50
CA LEU A 186 -26.68 21.58 8.90
C LEU A 186 -27.08 20.10 8.98
N GLU A 187 -26.21 19.25 9.54
CA GLU A 187 -26.33 17.78 9.61
C GLU A 187 -26.85 17.25 10.96
#